data_AF-A0A0A3XIM8-F1
#
_entry.id   AF-A0A0A3XIM8-F1
#
_cell.length_a   1.000
_cell.length_b   1.000
_cell.length_c   1.000
_cell.angle_alpha   90.00
_cell.angle_beta   90.00
_cell.angle_gamma   90.00
#
_symmetry.space_group_name_H-M   'P 1'
#
loop_
_entity.id
_entity.type
_entity.pdbx_description
1 polymer ?
#
loop_
_entity_poly.entity_id
_entity_poly.type
_entity_poly.pdbx_seq_one_letter_code
_entity_poly.pdbx_strand_id
1 'polypeptide(L)'
;LYSRSTLIFNFEIGSSYLADGVLMLRYFEFDGSVRRALSVVKKRSGNHEHTIREFKLSHQGITVGPPLKGFSGIFGGTPVYKGEEAPLMPRDTDGPA
;
A
#
# COMPACT_ATOMS: atom_id res chain seq x y z
N LEU A 1 -24.46 -3.47 -13.06
CA LEU A 1 -23.10 -3.66 -13.59
C LEU A 1 -22.13 -2.92 -12.68
N TYR A 2 -21.19 -3.66 -12.08
CA TYR A 2 -20.35 -3.22 -10.97
C TYR A 2 -19.42 -2.08 -11.41
N SER A 3 -19.69 -0.86 -10.93
CA SER A 3 -18.83 0.31 -11.10
C SER A 3 -17.53 0.07 -10.33
N ARG A 4 -16.52 -0.50 -11.01
CA ARG A 4 -15.16 -0.58 -10.50
C ARG A 4 -14.55 0.81 -10.55
N SER A 5 -14.81 1.58 -9.50
CA SER A 5 -14.17 2.87 -9.24
C SER A 5 -12.69 2.66 -8.93
N THR A 6 -11.89 2.42 -9.98
CA THR A 6 -10.44 2.51 -9.90
C THR A 6 -10.09 3.98 -9.73
N LEU A 7 -9.79 4.39 -8.48
CA LEU A 7 -9.17 5.68 -8.20
C LEU A 7 -7.79 5.71 -8.86
N ILE A 8 -7.74 6.24 -10.08
CA ILE A 8 -6.50 6.65 -10.71
C ILE A 8 -6.08 7.92 -9.97
N PHE A 9 -5.00 7.84 -9.19
CA PHE A 9 -4.39 9.00 -8.54
C PHE A 9 -3.78 9.90 -9.63
N ASN A 10 -4.60 10.76 -10.23
CA ASN A 10 -4.12 11.92 -10.99
C ASN A 10 -3.58 12.93 -9.98
N PHE A 11 -2.27 12.92 -9.76
CA PHE A 11 -1.61 14.03 -9.07
C PHE A 11 -1.60 15.21 -10.03
N GLU A 12 -2.45 16.22 -9.77
CA GLU A 12 -2.39 17.47 -10.51
C GLU A 12 -0.98 18.07 -10.42
N ILE A 13 -0.51 18.60 -11.55
CA ILE A 13 0.87 19.08 -11.73
C ILE A 13 1.22 20.14 -10.67
N GLY A 14 0.23 20.91 -10.20
CA GLY A 14 0.39 21.93 -9.16
C GLY A 14 0.57 21.39 -7.73
N SER A 15 -0.09 20.28 -7.35
CA SER A 15 0.00 19.74 -5.99
C SER A 15 1.26 18.90 -5.77
N SER A 16 1.74 18.21 -6.80
CA SER A 16 3.00 17.46 -6.75
C SER A 16 4.26 18.33 -6.82
N TYR A 17 4.12 19.63 -7.08
CA TYR A 17 5.22 20.60 -7.09
C TYR A 17 5.60 21.09 -5.67
N LEU A 18 4.66 21.05 -4.72
CA LEU A 18 4.92 21.45 -3.33
C LEU A 18 5.41 20.28 -2.46
N ALA A 19 5.26 19.04 -2.92
CA ALA A 19 5.64 17.86 -2.16
C ALA A 19 7.06 17.39 -2.50
N ASP A 20 7.90 17.22 -1.47
CA ASP A 20 9.24 16.61 -1.60
C ASP A 20 9.16 15.09 -1.82
N GLY A 21 8.03 14.47 -1.45
CA GLY A 21 7.72 13.08 -1.70
C GLY A 21 6.21 12.81 -1.80
N VAL A 22 5.85 11.84 -2.63
CA VAL A 22 4.47 11.39 -2.84
C VAL A 22 4.36 9.93 -2.41
N LEU A 23 3.47 9.65 -1.47
CA LEU A 23 3.11 8.30 -1.04
C LEU A 23 1.79 7.89 -1.69
N MET A 24 1.70 6.64 -2.13
CA MET A 24 0.45 6.01 -2.50
C MET A 24 0.06 4.98 -1.46
N LEU A 25 -1.16 5.10 -0.95
CA LEU A 25 -1.77 4.16 -0.02
C LEU A 25 -2.88 3.41 -0.75
N ARG A 26 -2.95 2.09 -0.55
CA ARG A 26 -3.99 1.28 -1.18
C ARG A 26 -4.46 0.13 -0.33
N TYR A 27 -5.75 -0.11 -0.33
CA TYR A 27 -6.34 -1.31 0.23
C TYR A 27 -6.21 -2.48 -0.74
N PHE A 28 -5.89 -3.65 -0.22
CA PHE A 28 -5.89 -4.90 -0.97
C PHE A 28 -6.48 -6.01 -0.11
N GLU A 29 -7.17 -6.94 -0.74
CA GLU A 29 -7.68 -8.14 -0.07
C GLU A 29 -6.64 -9.25 -0.19
N PHE A 30 -6.39 -9.93 0.91
CA PHE A 30 -5.65 -11.18 0.94
C PHE A 30 -6.21 -12.07 2.04
N ASP A 31 -6.52 -13.33 1.70
CA ASP A 31 -7.04 -14.32 2.65
C ASP A 31 -8.27 -13.82 3.44
N GLY A 32 -9.26 -13.27 2.72
CA GLY A 32 -10.49 -12.72 3.29
C GLY A 32 -10.31 -11.48 4.18
N SER A 33 -9.10 -10.92 4.22
CA SER A 33 -8.76 -9.76 5.07
C SER A 33 -8.40 -8.55 4.23
N VAL A 34 -8.96 -7.40 4.58
CA VAL A 34 -8.61 -6.11 3.98
C VAL A 34 -7.33 -5.58 4.63
N ARG A 35 -6.26 -5.46 3.85
CA ARG A 35 -4.94 -4.98 4.24
C ARG A 35 -4.59 -3.68 3.54
N ARG A 36 -3.54 -3.01 4.00
CA ARG A 36 -3.11 -1.71 3.48
C ARG A 36 -1.66 -1.78 2.98
N ALA A 37 -1.45 -1.33 1.76
CA ALA A 37 -0.15 -1.22 1.11
C ALA A 37 0.26 0.25 1.01
N LEU A 38 1.56 0.50 1.16
CA LEU A 38 2.21 1.79 1.04
C LEU A 38 3.35 1.67 0.01
N SER A 39 3.46 2.65 -0.87
CA SER A 39 4.58 2.78 -1.80
C SER A 39 4.92 4.25 -2.03
N VAL A 40 6.19 4.53 -2.27
CA VAL A 40 6.66 5.87 -2.64
C VAL A 40 6.58 6.00 -4.16
N VAL A 41 5.76 6.93 -4.65
CA VAL A 41 5.55 7.15 -6.09
C VAL A 41 6.52 8.19 -6.64
N LYS A 42 6.87 9.19 -5.82
CA LYS A 42 7.78 10.27 -6.21
C LYS A 42 8.62 10.70 -5.03
N LYS A 43 9.88 11.00 -5.29
CA LYS A 43 10.77 11.75 -4.39
C LYS A 43 11.53 12.74 -5.25
N ARG A 44 11.56 14.01 -4.85
CA ARG A 44 12.10 15.10 -5.69
C ARG A 44 13.63 15.12 -5.74
N SER A 45 14.29 14.54 -4.74
CA SER A 45 15.75 14.42 -4.67
C SER A 45 16.19 13.03 -4.17
N GLY A 46 17.09 12.40 -4.92
CA GLY A 46 17.66 11.09 -4.62
C GLY A 46 16.71 9.91 -4.88
N ASN A 47 17.26 8.69 -4.78
CA ASN A 47 16.48 7.47 -4.97
C ASN A 47 15.42 7.32 -3.86
N HIS A 48 14.24 6.84 -4.26
CA HIS A 48 13.22 6.36 -3.34
C HIS A 48 13.18 4.83 -3.38
N GLU A 49 12.60 4.25 -2.34
CA GLU A 49 12.42 2.82 -2.30
C GLU A 49 11.36 2.39 -3.33
N HIS A 50 11.73 1.50 -4.26
CA HIS A 50 10.86 0.99 -5.34
C HIS A 50 10.03 -0.23 -4.92
N THR A 51 9.85 -0.44 -3.62
CA THR A 51 9.07 -1.57 -3.09
C THR A 51 7.66 -1.10 -2.67
N ILE A 52 6.76 -2.08 -2.60
CA ILE A 52 5.45 -1.91 -1.97
C ILE A 52 5.54 -2.63 -0.63
N ARG A 53 5.13 -1.97 0.46
CA ARG A 53 5.18 -2.52 1.82
C ARG A 53 3.79 -2.55 2.42
N GLU A 54 3.50 -3.55 3.25
CA GLU A 54 2.31 -3.51 4.09
C GLU A 54 2.51 -2.47 5.19
N PHE A 55 1.46 -1.74 5.56
CA PHE A 55 1.48 -0.92 6.75
C PHE A 55 0.20 -1.07 7.57
N LYS A 56 0.33 -0.79 8.86
CA LYS A 56 -0.78 -0.76 9.80
C LYS A 56 -0.83 0.58 10.50
N LEU A 57 -2.05 0.99 10.80
CA LEU A 57 -2.34 2.12 11.68
C LEU A 57 -2.87 1.52 12.99
N SER A 58 -2.15 1.73 14.07
CA SER A 58 -2.57 1.40 15.44
C SER A 58 -2.67 2.67 16.28
N HIS A 59 -3.15 2.55 17.52
CA HIS A 59 -3.21 3.68 18.45
C HIS A 59 -1.82 4.29 18.78
N GLN A 60 -0.75 3.52 18.58
CA GLN A 60 0.63 3.92 18.79
C GLN A 60 1.27 4.56 17.55
N GLY A 61 0.60 4.51 16.39
CA GLY A 61 1.07 5.15 15.16
C GLY A 61 1.07 4.23 13.94
N ILE A 62 2.02 4.47 13.02
CA ILE A 62 2.16 3.74 11.77
C ILE A 62 3.27 2.71 11.90
N THR A 63 2.95 1.44 11.65
CA THR A 63 3.94 0.35 11.57
C THR A 63 4.07 -0.10 10.13
N VAL A 64 5.29 -0.07 9.57
CA VAL A 64 5.58 -0.49 8.19
C VAL A 64 6.31 -1.82 8.19
N GLY A 65 5.82 -2.76 7.40
CA GLY A 65 6.33 -4.11 7.31
C GLY A 65 7.42 -4.33 6.27
N PRO A 66 7.82 -5.60 6.08
CA PRO A 66 8.72 -5.96 5.01
C PRO A 66 8.07 -5.74 3.62
N PRO A 67 8.87 -5.70 2.54
CA PRO A 67 8.36 -5.64 1.19
C PRO A 67 7.38 -6.77 0.87
N LEU A 68 6.23 -6.42 0.29
CA LEU A 68 5.24 -7.36 -0.23
C LEU A 68 5.80 -8.06 -1.47
N LYS A 69 6.47 -9.19 -1.26
CA LYS A 69 6.93 -10.08 -2.32
C LYS A 69 5.80 -11.00 -2.78
N GLY A 70 5.81 -11.38 -4.06
CA GLY A 70 4.81 -12.30 -4.63
C GLY A 70 3.47 -11.66 -5.00
N PHE A 71 3.25 -10.37 -4.73
CA PHE A 71 2.06 -9.66 -5.18
C PHE A 71 2.30 -8.93 -6.50
N SER A 72 1.32 -9.00 -7.40
CA SER A 72 1.24 -8.19 -8.62
C SER A 72 -0.10 -7.48 -8.70
N GLY A 73 -0.18 -6.38 -9.45
CA GLY A 73 -1.46 -5.68 -9.66
C GLY A 73 -1.98 -4.85 -8.47
N ILE A 74 -1.19 -4.65 -7.42
CA ILE A 74 -1.55 -3.75 -6.31
C ILE A 74 -1.84 -2.34 -6.84
N PHE A 75 -1.00 -1.80 -7.73
CA PHE A 75 -1.26 -0.52 -8.43
C PHE A 75 -2.41 -0.57 -9.45
N GLY A 76 -2.86 -1.76 -9.86
CA GLY A 76 -4.01 -1.93 -10.75
C GLY A 76 -5.35 -2.08 -10.02
N GLY A 77 -5.33 -2.37 -8.71
CA GLY A 77 -6.54 -2.60 -7.90
C GLY A 77 -7.12 -4.00 -8.02
N THR A 78 -6.49 -4.86 -8.80
CA THR A 78 -6.77 -6.29 -8.83
C THR A 78 -5.48 -7.00 -8.39
N PRO A 79 -5.20 -7.05 -7.08
CA PRO A 79 -4.02 -7.70 -6.57
C PRO A 79 -4.11 -9.22 -6.85
N VAL A 80 -3.04 -9.79 -7.40
CA VAL A 80 -2.88 -11.23 -7.61
C VAL A 80 -1.63 -11.67 -6.86
N TYR A 81 -1.80 -12.60 -5.93
CA TYR A 81 -0.69 -13.22 -5.20
C TYR A 81 -0.21 -14.48 -5.92
N LYS A 82 1.10 -14.60 -6.12
CA LYS A 82 1.78 -15.70 -6.84
C LYS A 82 2.90 -16.35 -6.02
N GLY A 83 3.07 -15.99 -4.75
CA GLY A 83 4.17 -16.47 -3.90
C GLY A 83 3.82 -17.70 -3.06
N GLU A 84 4.83 -18.44 -2.60
CA GLU A 84 4.68 -19.60 -1.69
C GLU A 84 4.81 -19.20 -0.21
N GLU A 85 5.58 -18.17 0.13
CA GLU A 85 5.72 -17.63 1.50
C GLU A 85 5.30 -16.16 1.54
N ALA A 86 4.30 -15.85 2.35
CA ALA A 86 3.79 -14.49 2.48
C ALA A 86 4.51 -13.78 3.63
N PRO A 87 5.39 -12.78 3.38
CA PRO A 87 5.99 -11.97 4.44
C PRO A 87 4.97 -10.90 4.90
N LEU A 88 3.79 -11.34 5.30
CA LEU A 88 2.73 -10.44 5.76
C LEU A 88 2.90 -10.14 7.24
N MET A 89 2.46 -8.95 7.64
CA MET A 89 2.44 -8.60 9.04
C MET A 89 1.41 -9.49 9.76
N PRO A 90 1.73 -9.99 10.96
CA PRO A 90 0.79 -10.73 11.82
C PRO A 90 -0.46 -9.88 12.03
N ARG A 91 -1.66 -10.44 12.16
CA ARG A 91 -2.87 -9.65 12.46
C ARG A 91 -2.75 -8.97 13.83
N ASP A 92 -3.23 -7.73 13.98
CA ASP A 92 -3.45 -7.18 15.32
C ASP A 92 -4.63 -7.95 15.92
N THR A 93 -4.34 -8.84 16.87
CA THR A 93 -5.36 -9.59 17.62
C THR A 93 -5.91 -8.78 18.79
N ASP A 94 -5.90 -7.45 18.71
CA ASP A 94 -6.39 -6.59 19.78
C ASP A 94 -7.91 -6.78 19.90
N GLY A 95 -8.28 -7.67 20.82
CA GLY A 95 -9.64 -7.89 21.25
C GLY A 95 -10.22 -6.63 21.91
N PRO A 96 -11.55 -6.56 22.05
CA PRO A 96 -12.17 -5.43 22.72
C PRO A 96 -11.71 -5.42 24.18
N ALA A 97 -11.15 -4.28 24.61
CA ALA A 97 -11.10 -3.93 26.03
C ALA A 97 -12.52 -3.52 26.50
#